data_AF-A0A6A4GDI6-F1
#
_entry.id   AF-A0A6A4GDI6-F1
#
_cell.length_a   1.000
_cell.length_b   1.000
_cell.length_c   1.000
_cell.angle_alpha   90.00
_cell.angle_beta   90.00
_cell.angle_gamma   90.00
#
_symmetry.space_group_name_H-M   'P 1'
#
loop_
_entity.id
_entity.type
_entity.pdbx_description
1 polymer ?
#
loop_
_entity_poly.entity_id
_entity_poly.type
_entity_poly.pdbx_seq_one_letter_code
_entity_poly.pdbx_strand_id
1 'polypeptide(L)'
;MPAKYGHQWTECELLTFNVSTTSADINTFFGVKELPAIQISPWFLSDEMKPKPLSGLNKDRFFFDYLFCALTEDKAAVNNFAQFILRLLDYDSEDRIIRSRMVLNFTMCGKTVRAKPDISVISEDREGRKEGRKEVYYMAWSKI
;
A
#
# COMPACT_ATOMS: atom_id res chain seq x y z
N MET A 1 -12.76 -7.39 24.40
CA MET A 1 -13.51 -7.30 23.14
C MET A 1 -12.65 -7.84 22.01
N PRO A 2 -13.21 -8.55 21.01
CA PRO A 2 -12.44 -9.00 19.85
C PRO A 2 -12.01 -7.80 18.98
N ALA A 3 -10.88 -7.94 18.29
CA ALA A 3 -10.39 -6.92 17.36
C ALA A 3 -11.32 -6.80 16.15
N LYS A 4 -11.67 -5.56 15.77
CA LYS A 4 -12.50 -5.25 14.59
C LYS A 4 -11.62 -4.90 13.39
N TYR A 5 -12.09 -5.21 12.17
CA TYR A 5 -11.42 -4.75 10.95
C TYR A 5 -11.49 -3.24 10.85
N GLY A 6 -10.45 -2.58 10.29
CA GLY A 6 -10.37 -1.12 10.21
C GLY A 6 -11.62 -0.44 9.64
N HIS A 7 -12.23 -1.02 8.59
CA HIS A 7 -13.46 -0.50 7.97
C HIS A 7 -14.71 -0.60 8.85
N GLN A 8 -14.64 -1.29 9.99
CA GLN A 8 -15.73 -1.45 10.94
C GLN A 8 -15.59 -0.51 12.15
N TRP A 9 -14.53 0.31 12.19
CA TRP A 9 -14.35 1.29 13.25
C TRP A 9 -15.21 2.52 12.96
N THR A 10 -16.04 2.87 13.93
CA THR A 10 -16.82 4.12 13.90
C THR A 10 -16.03 5.27 14.52
N GLU A 11 -16.40 6.50 14.19
CA GLU A 11 -15.80 7.70 14.78
C GLU A 11 -15.93 7.72 16.31
N CYS A 12 -17.10 7.31 16.84
CA CYS A 12 -17.32 7.18 18.28
C CYS A 12 -16.33 6.19 18.94
N GLU A 13 -15.99 5.11 18.25
CA GLU A 13 -15.03 4.14 18.76
C GLU A 13 -13.60 4.68 18.72
N LEU A 14 -13.20 5.37 17.64
CA LEU A 14 -11.91 6.04 17.57
C LEU A 14 -11.74 7.04 18.71
N LEU A 15 -12.75 7.88 18.98
CA LEU A 15 -12.77 8.82 20.10
C LEU A 15 -12.66 8.13 21.46
N THR A 16 -13.31 6.98 21.64
CA THR A 16 -13.21 6.19 22.88
C THR A 16 -11.78 5.72 23.14
N PHE A 17 -11.00 5.46 22.08
CA PHE A 17 -9.57 5.14 22.17
C PHE A 17 -8.67 6.37 22.10
N ASN A 18 -9.23 7.58 22.21
CA ASN A 18 -8.53 8.86 22.10
C ASN A 18 -7.75 9.00 20.78
N VAL A 19 -8.29 8.43 19.70
CA VAL A 19 -7.80 8.57 18.33
C VAL A 19 -8.68 9.60 17.62
N SER A 20 -8.07 10.63 17.05
CA SER A 20 -8.75 11.63 16.22
C SER A 20 -8.25 11.57 14.78
N THR A 21 -9.13 11.90 13.85
CA THR A 21 -8.80 12.06 12.43
C THR A 21 -8.73 13.55 12.09
N THR A 22 -7.62 13.99 11.52
CA THR A 22 -7.44 15.37 11.06
C THR A 22 -7.28 15.39 9.55
N SER A 23 -8.04 16.25 8.88
CA SER A 23 -7.80 16.51 7.46
C SER A 23 -6.53 17.34 7.31
N ALA A 24 -5.63 16.90 6.43
CA ALA A 24 -4.42 17.62 6.08
C ALA A 24 -4.39 17.79 4.57
N ASP A 25 -4.02 18.99 4.11
CA ASP A 25 -3.71 19.19 2.69
C ASP A 25 -2.42 18.44 2.32
N ILE A 26 -2.20 18.27 1.01
CA ILE A 26 -1.06 17.52 0.46
C ILE A 26 0.27 18.04 1.04
N ASN A 27 0.43 19.35 1.18
CA ASN A 27 1.69 19.92 1.61
C ASN A 27 1.92 19.66 3.10
N THR A 28 0.87 19.81 3.91
CA THR A 28 0.92 19.50 5.35
C THR A 28 1.15 18.01 5.61
N PHE A 29 0.54 17.11 4.81
CA PHE A 29 0.67 15.67 5.00
C PHE A 29 2.04 15.14 4.59
N PHE A 30 2.52 15.51 3.41
CA PHE A 30 3.79 15.01 2.88
C PHE A 30 5.01 15.85 3.27
N GLY A 31 4.81 17.04 3.85
CA GLY A 31 5.89 17.95 4.20
C GLY A 31 6.63 18.53 2.98
N VAL A 32 6.01 18.50 1.80
CA VAL A 32 6.58 19.00 0.54
C VAL A 32 5.71 20.12 -0.04
N LYS A 33 6.34 21.06 -0.75
CA LYS A 33 5.61 22.15 -1.41
C LYS A 33 4.87 21.68 -2.67
N GLU A 34 5.45 20.69 -3.34
CA GLU A 34 4.94 20.07 -4.56
C GLU A 34 5.27 18.57 -4.52
N LEU A 35 4.35 17.73 -5.00
CA LEU A 35 4.59 16.30 -5.10
C LEU A 35 5.63 16.01 -6.21
N PRO A 36 6.47 14.97 -6.04
CA PRO A 36 7.37 14.54 -7.10
C PRO A 36 6.61 14.25 -8.40
N ALA A 37 7.23 14.60 -9.53
CA ALA A 37 6.66 14.29 -10.85
C ALA A 37 6.52 12.77 -11.00
N ILE A 38 5.31 12.32 -11.33
CA ILE A 38 5.00 10.91 -11.52
C ILE A 38 5.78 10.40 -12.74
N GLN A 39 6.60 9.37 -12.54
CA GLN A 39 7.41 8.73 -13.60
C GLN A 39 6.68 7.53 -14.23
N ILE A 40 5.35 7.57 -14.30
CA ILE A 40 4.55 6.56 -14.98
C ILE A 40 4.08 7.12 -16.31
N SER A 41 3.84 6.22 -17.26
CA SER A 41 3.38 6.63 -18.57
C SER A 41 2.01 7.33 -18.50
N PRO A 42 1.80 8.48 -19.20
CA PRO A 42 0.58 9.27 -19.10
C PRO A 42 -0.73 8.52 -19.40
N TRP A 43 -0.66 7.42 -20.14
CA TRP A 43 -1.84 6.62 -20.46
C TRP A 43 -2.47 5.93 -19.25
N PHE A 44 -1.75 5.71 -18.15
CA PHE A 44 -2.35 5.19 -16.91
C PHE A 44 -3.40 6.12 -16.31
N LEU A 45 -3.28 7.41 -16.60
CA LEU A 45 -4.18 8.47 -16.14
C LEU A 45 -5.22 8.83 -17.22
N SER A 46 -5.22 8.11 -18.35
CA SER A 46 -6.16 8.30 -19.44
C SER A 46 -7.39 7.40 -19.26
N ASP A 47 -8.56 7.88 -19.65
CA ASP A 47 -9.80 7.11 -19.71
C ASP A 47 -9.79 6.03 -20.81
N GLU A 48 -8.71 5.93 -21.60
CA GLU A 48 -8.58 4.91 -22.64
C GLU A 48 -8.28 3.52 -22.05
N MET A 49 -9.28 2.64 -22.13
CA MET A 49 -9.28 1.28 -21.55
C MET A 49 -8.17 0.35 -22.08
N LYS A 50 -7.50 0.68 -23.19
CA LYS A 50 -6.30 -0.01 -23.70
C LYS A 50 -5.68 0.76 -24.88
N PRO A 51 -4.61 1.55 -24.72
CA PRO A 51 -3.89 2.12 -25.86
C PRO A 51 -3.23 1.02 -26.72
N LYS A 52 -2.95 1.33 -27.99
CA LYS A 52 -2.20 0.46 -28.92
C LYS A 52 -0.91 -0.08 -28.25
N PRO A 53 -0.46 -1.30 -28.61
CA PRO A 53 0.69 -1.93 -27.97
C PRO A 53 1.89 -0.99 -27.97
N LEU A 54 2.32 -0.61 -26.77
CA LEU A 54 3.49 0.22 -26.56
C LEU A 54 4.72 -0.57 -27.01
N SER A 55 5.34 -0.09 -28.08
CA SER A 55 6.66 -0.53 -28.50
C SER A 55 7.68 -0.10 -27.45
N GLY A 56 7.93 -0.95 -26.45
CA GLY A 56 8.96 -0.70 -25.43
C GLY A 56 8.98 -1.75 -24.32
N LEU A 57 10.19 -2.00 -23.80
CA LEU A 57 10.53 -2.79 -22.60
C LEU A 57 10.01 -2.12 -21.30
N ASN A 58 8.78 -1.64 -21.28
CA ASN A 58 8.24 -0.87 -20.15
C ASN A 58 7.63 -1.82 -19.12
N LYS A 59 7.87 -1.53 -17.82
CA LYS A 59 7.28 -2.23 -16.66
C LYS A 59 5.74 -2.30 -16.73
N ASP A 60 5.18 -1.42 -17.54
CA ASP A 60 3.78 -1.11 -17.73
C ASP A 60 3.00 -2.12 -18.60
N ARG A 61 3.70 -3.00 -19.34
CA ARG A 61 3.10 -3.88 -20.37
C ARG A 61 1.93 -4.72 -19.85
N PHE A 62 2.00 -5.18 -18.60
CA PHE A 62 1.05 -6.13 -18.03
C PHE A 62 -0.03 -5.47 -17.17
N PHE A 63 -0.07 -4.13 -17.09
CA PHE A 63 -1.01 -3.45 -16.18
C PHE A 63 -2.47 -3.84 -16.42
N PHE A 64 -2.93 -3.80 -17.67
CA PHE A 64 -4.30 -4.15 -18.00
C PHE A 64 -4.61 -5.64 -17.77
N ASP A 65 -3.61 -6.51 -17.94
CA ASP A 65 -3.76 -7.93 -17.67
C ASP A 65 -3.96 -8.17 -16.16
N TYR A 66 -3.13 -7.54 -15.31
CA TYR A 66 -3.31 -7.60 -13.85
C TYR A 66 -4.59 -6.91 -13.38
N LEU A 67 -4.97 -5.78 -13.97
CA LEU A 67 -6.22 -5.08 -13.67
C LEU A 67 -7.43 -5.96 -14.01
N PHE A 68 -7.42 -6.57 -15.19
CA PHE A 68 -8.49 -7.48 -15.61
C PHE A 68 -8.62 -8.67 -14.65
N CYS A 69 -7.52 -9.32 -14.29
CA CYS A 69 -7.53 -10.39 -13.28
C CYS A 69 -8.07 -9.87 -11.93
N ALA A 70 -7.62 -8.70 -11.46
CA ALA A 70 -8.10 -8.14 -10.19
C ALA A 70 -9.61 -7.81 -10.18
N LEU A 71 -10.19 -7.46 -11.34
CA LEU A 71 -11.62 -7.18 -11.48
C LEU A 71 -12.48 -8.44 -11.62
N THR A 72 -11.91 -9.54 -12.14
CA THR A 72 -12.67 -10.73 -12.54
C THR A 72 -12.42 -11.95 -11.66
N GLU A 73 -11.31 -11.98 -10.92
CA GLU A 73 -10.87 -13.12 -10.12
C GLU A 73 -10.96 -12.84 -8.61
N ASP A 74 -10.24 -13.62 -7.81
CA ASP A 74 -10.33 -13.62 -6.35
C ASP A 74 -9.38 -12.61 -5.67
N LYS A 75 -9.34 -12.68 -4.33
CA LYS A 75 -8.47 -11.81 -3.51
C LYS A 75 -6.99 -11.95 -3.85
N ALA A 76 -6.54 -13.11 -4.35
CA ALA A 76 -5.14 -13.28 -4.75
C ALA A 76 -4.80 -12.46 -5.99
N ALA A 77 -5.72 -12.34 -6.95
CA ALA A 77 -5.54 -11.49 -8.12
C ALA A 77 -5.46 -10.00 -7.74
N VAL A 78 -6.30 -9.54 -6.81
CA VAL A 78 -6.22 -8.18 -6.24
C VAL A 78 -4.84 -7.93 -5.61
N ASN A 79 -4.34 -8.89 -4.82
CA ASN A 79 -3.02 -8.79 -4.21
C ASN A 79 -1.88 -8.79 -5.24
N ASN A 80 -2.03 -9.50 -6.35
CA ASN A 80 -1.05 -9.51 -7.44
C ASN A 80 -1.02 -8.16 -8.16
N PHE A 81 -2.19 -7.58 -8.45
CA PHE A 81 -2.28 -6.26 -9.06
C PHE A 81 -1.71 -5.17 -8.15
N ALA A 82 -2.02 -5.19 -6.85
CA ALA A 82 -1.44 -4.24 -5.91
C ALA A 82 0.09 -4.37 -5.80
N GLN A 83 0.65 -5.58 -5.82
CA GLN A 83 2.11 -5.76 -5.91
C GLN A 83 2.67 -5.25 -7.22
N PHE A 84 1.98 -5.46 -8.35
CA PHE A 84 2.39 -4.93 -9.64
C PHE A 84 2.46 -3.40 -9.63
N ILE A 85 1.43 -2.72 -9.10
CA ILE A 85 1.43 -1.25 -8.95
C ILE A 85 2.62 -0.77 -8.11
N LEU A 86 2.90 -1.43 -6.99
CA LEU A 86 4.03 -1.03 -6.14
C LEU A 86 5.36 -1.12 -6.89
N ARG A 87 5.58 -2.18 -7.69
CA ARG A 87 6.78 -2.32 -8.53
C ARG A 87 6.82 -1.31 -9.68
N LEU A 88 5.66 -1.02 -10.26
CA LEU A 88 5.51 -0.01 -11.32
C LEU A 88 5.90 1.38 -10.80
N LEU A 89 5.58 1.68 -9.55
CA LEU A 89 5.90 2.92 -8.85
C LEU A 89 7.26 2.89 -8.14
N ASP A 90 8.10 1.89 -8.40
CA ASP A 90 9.43 1.73 -7.83
C ASP A 90 9.48 1.70 -6.28
N TYR A 91 8.45 1.16 -5.63
CA TYR A 91 8.46 0.93 -4.17
C TYR A 91 9.39 -0.21 -3.74
N ASP A 92 9.90 -1.00 -4.67
CA ASP A 92 10.98 -1.98 -4.48
C ASP A 92 12.35 -1.49 -4.98
N SER A 93 12.52 -0.17 -5.13
CA SER A 93 13.83 0.43 -5.40
C SER A 93 14.73 0.46 -4.16
N GLU A 94 16.05 0.57 -4.42
CA GLU A 94 17.11 0.67 -3.40
C GLU A 94 17.23 -0.59 -2.52
N ASP A 95 17.02 -0.45 -1.21
CA ASP A 95 17.09 -1.50 -0.20
C ASP A 95 15.69 -1.96 0.27
N ARG A 96 14.64 -1.71 -0.55
CA ARG A 96 13.26 -2.06 -0.23
C ARG A 96 12.77 -3.29 -0.98
N ILE A 97 12.03 -4.16 -0.29
CA ILE A 97 11.40 -5.34 -0.87
C ILE A 97 9.90 -5.36 -0.65
N ILE A 98 9.15 -5.73 -1.69
CA ILE A 98 7.71 -6.00 -1.58
C ILE A 98 7.51 -7.47 -1.20
N ARG A 99 6.82 -7.71 -0.08
CA ARG A 99 6.46 -9.05 0.40
C ARG A 99 4.96 -9.20 0.57
N SER A 100 4.45 -10.39 0.29
CA SER A 100 3.09 -10.79 0.64
C SER A 100 3.08 -11.73 1.84
N ARG A 101 1.95 -11.80 2.55
CA ARG A 101 1.70 -12.74 3.66
C ARG A 101 2.71 -12.66 4.80
N MET A 102 3.28 -11.48 5.05
CA MET A 102 4.18 -11.28 6.19
C MET A 102 3.40 -11.40 7.51
N VAL A 103 4.05 -11.92 8.54
CA VAL A 103 3.53 -11.87 9.91
C VAL A 103 4.32 -10.81 10.66
N LEU A 104 3.62 -9.79 11.15
CA LEU A 104 4.17 -8.74 12.00
C LEU A 104 3.77 -9.01 13.45
N ASN A 105 4.75 -9.06 14.34
CA ASN A 105 4.51 -9.17 15.78
C ASN A 105 4.60 -7.79 16.41
N PHE A 106 3.62 -7.45 17.23
CA PHE A 106 3.53 -6.19 17.99
C PHE A 106 3.34 -6.50 19.47
N THR A 107 3.82 -5.61 20.33
CA THR A 107 3.49 -5.65 21.76
C THR A 107 2.40 -4.61 22.03
N MET A 108 1.19 -5.07 22.37
CA MET A 108 0.06 -4.20 22.73
C MET A 108 -0.41 -4.56 24.14
N CYS A 109 -0.43 -3.57 25.04
CA CYS A 109 -0.84 -3.75 26.44
C CYS A 109 -0.12 -4.93 27.15
N GLY A 110 1.19 -5.08 26.91
CA GLY A 110 2.00 -6.17 27.48
C GLY A 110 1.76 -7.55 26.88
N LYS A 111 0.96 -7.66 25.81
CA LYS A 111 0.70 -8.93 25.09
C LYS A 111 1.26 -8.86 23.67
N THR A 112 1.80 -9.97 23.18
CA THR A 112 2.19 -10.09 21.77
C THR A 112 0.96 -10.32 20.90
N VAL A 113 0.73 -9.43 19.95
CA VAL A 113 -0.32 -9.47 18.94
C VAL A 113 0.30 -9.68 17.57
N ARG A 114 -0.37 -10.43 16.69
CA ARG A 114 0.09 -10.70 15.32
C ARG A 114 -0.80 -9.96 14.32
N ALA A 115 -0.20 -9.17 13.44
CA ALA A 115 -0.86 -8.68 12.23
C ALA A 115 -0.36 -9.46 11.01
N LYS A 116 -1.24 -9.60 10.01
CA LYS A 116 -0.93 -10.25 8.74
C LYS A 116 -1.38 -9.34 7.60
N PRO A 117 -0.55 -8.35 7.22
CA PRO A 117 -0.84 -7.55 6.04
C PRO A 117 -0.86 -8.43 4.78
N ASP A 118 -1.75 -8.10 3.84
CA ASP A 118 -1.81 -8.77 2.55
C ASP A 118 -0.51 -8.52 1.74
N ILE A 119 0.00 -7.28 1.77
CA ILE A 119 1.24 -6.82 1.12
C ILE A 119 2.00 -5.88 2.07
N SER A 120 3.32 -5.88 2.01
CA SER A 120 4.20 -5.01 2.80
C SER A 120 5.40 -4.59 1.98
N VAL A 121 5.84 -3.35 2.17
CA VAL A 121 7.14 -2.84 1.71
C VAL A 121 8.07 -2.82 2.93
N ILE A 122 9.27 -3.37 2.80
CA ILE A 122 10.21 -3.52 3.91
C ILE A 122 11.56 -2.99 3.46
N SER A 123 12.14 -2.05 4.20
CA SER A 123 13.55 -1.67 4.08
C SER A 123 14.42 -2.48 5.05
N GLU A 124 15.67 -2.75 4.69
CA GLU A 124 16.68 -3.13 5.69
C GLU A 124 17.15 -1.88 6.45
N ASP A 125 16.77 -1.77 7.72
CA ASP A 125 17.50 -0.89 8.64
C ASP A 125 18.88 -1.52 8.88
N ARG A 126 19.92 -1.07 8.15
CA ARG A 126 21.32 -1.50 8.38
C ARG A 126 21.92 -1.01 9.69
N GLU A 127 21.11 -0.53 10.63
CA GLU A 127 21.58 -0.10 11.95
C GLU A 127 20.99 -1.00 13.04
N GLY A 128 21.88 -1.71 13.73
CA GLY A 128 21.54 -2.82 14.59
C GLY A 128 20.61 -2.49 15.76
N ARG A 129 19.78 -3.49 16.10
CA ARG A 129 19.32 -3.76 17.48
C ARG A 129 18.70 -2.59 18.25
N LYS A 130 17.87 -1.76 17.61
CA LYS A 130 16.84 -0.99 18.31
C LYS A 130 15.55 -1.02 17.49
N GLU A 131 14.52 -1.68 18.04
CA GLU A 131 13.09 -1.56 17.72
C GLU A 131 12.82 -0.81 16.40
N GLY A 132 13.12 -1.46 15.27
CA GLY A 132 13.14 -0.82 13.96
C GLY A 132 11.79 -0.26 13.58
N ARG A 133 11.78 0.99 13.09
CA ARG A 133 10.59 1.64 12.54
C ARG A 133 10.20 0.88 11.28
N LYS A 134 9.31 -0.09 11.42
CA LYS A 134 8.67 -0.73 10.28
C LYS A 134 7.64 0.24 9.74
N GLU A 135 7.96 0.92 8.63
CA GLU A 135 6.96 1.64 7.87
C GLU A 135 6.03 0.62 7.21
N VAL A 136 4.85 0.43 7.80
CA VAL A 136 3.80 -0.45 7.26
C VAL A 136 2.81 0.43 6.51
N TYR A 137 2.95 0.47 5.19
CA TYR A 137 1.97 1.11 4.33
C TYR A 137 0.72 0.23 4.23
N TYR A 138 -0.40 0.70 4.78
CA TYR A 138 -1.71 0.07 4.60
C TYR A 138 -2.34 0.60 3.32
N MET A 139 -2.30 -0.16 2.22
CA MET A 139 -3.22 0.07 1.12
C MET A 139 -4.55 -0.62 1.43
N ALA A 140 -5.43 0.11 2.12
CA ALA A 140 -6.83 -0.28 2.25
C ALA A 140 -7.55 0.09 0.94
N TRP A 141 -7.77 -0.89 0.07
CA TRP A 141 -8.73 -0.73 -1.02
C TRP A 141 -10.14 -0.75 -0.41
N SER A 142 -10.69 0.43 -0.14
CA SER A 142 -12.14 0.55 0.01
C SER A 142 -12.74 0.30 -1.36
N LYS A 143 -13.66 -0.66 -1.46
CA LYS A 143 -14.62 -0.66 -2.57
C LYS A 143 -15.34 0.69 -2.52
N ILE A 144 -15.18 1.48 -3.58
CA ILE A 144 -16.14 2.52 -3.95
C ILE A 144 -17.41 1.81 -4.42
#